data_AF-A0A7W6LX14-F1
#
_entry.id   AF-A0A7W6LX14-F1
#
_cell.length_a   1.000
_cell.length_b   1.000
_cell.length_c   1.000
_cell.angle_alpha   90.00
_cell.angle_beta   90.00
_cell.angle_gamma   90.00
#
_symmetry.space_group_name_H-M   'P 1'
#
loop_
_entity.id
_entity.type
_entity.pdbx_description
1 polymer ?
#
loop_
_entity_poly.entity_id
_entity_poly.type
_entity_poly.pdbx_seq_one_letter_code
_entity_poly.pdbx_strand_id
1 'polypeptide(L)'
;MTREFIPYGTTLNVAISILDRCDPSEIAAELESPLCGQLGGPSYRFVGTTSRLAAVVDRVGRRLIESGECGAGVATWRLYNVALIMFLTSEDRELQTAYKIATALAG
;
A
#
# COMPACT_ATOMS: atom_id res chain seq x y z
N MET A 1 -29.29 6.99 2.15
CA MET A 1 -27.97 7.59 1.85
C MET A 1 -27.00 6.45 1.58
N THR A 2 -26.84 6.09 0.31
CA THR A 2 -25.74 5.23 -0.14
C THR A 2 -24.46 6.02 0.12
N ARG A 3 -23.72 5.69 1.18
CA ARG A 3 -22.33 6.16 1.32
C ARG A 3 -21.63 5.63 0.07
N GLU A 4 -21.30 6.51 -0.86
CA GLU A 4 -20.53 6.16 -2.04
C GLU A 4 -19.19 5.63 -1.54
N PHE A 5 -19.04 4.31 -1.52
CA PHE A 5 -17.77 3.69 -1.21
C PHE A 5 -16.78 4.11 -2.29
N ILE A 6 -15.62 4.59 -1.86
CA ILE A 6 -14.52 4.84 -2.77
C ILE A 6 -14.24 3.54 -3.56
N PRO A 7 -14.16 3.59 -4.90
CA PRO A 7 -13.84 2.41 -5.69
C PRO A 7 -12.57 1.74 -5.18
N TYR A 8 -12.57 0.41 -5.10
CA TYR A 8 -11.46 -0.37 -4.53
C TYR A 8 -10.08 0.05 -5.07
N GLY A 9 -9.97 0.31 -6.38
CA GLY A 9 -8.73 0.76 -6.99
C GLY A 9 -8.23 2.11 -6.45
N THR A 10 -9.13 3.04 -6.14
CA THR A 10 -8.78 4.32 -5.53
C THR A 10 -8.33 4.12 -4.09
N THR A 11 -9.05 3.30 -3.30
CA THR A 11 -8.65 2.97 -1.92
C THR A 11 -7.25 2.37 -1.88
N LEU A 12 -6.96 1.40 -2.75
CA LEU A 12 -5.64 0.78 -2.82
C LEU A 12 -4.54 1.77 -3.25
N ASN A 13 -4.86 2.69 -4.17
CA ASN A 13 -3.92 3.73 -4.59
C ASN A 13 -3.58 4.71 -3.46
N VAL A 14 -4.58 5.08 -2.64
CA VAL A 14 -4.36 5.90 -1.44
C VAL A 14 -3.51 5.14 -0.43
N ALA A 15 -3.87 3.89 -0.13
CA ALA A 15 -3.13 3.04 0.79
C ALA A 15 -1.65 2.90 0.40
N ILE A 16 -1.36 2.64 -0.88
CA ILE A 16 0.02 2.55 -1.37
C ILE A 16 0.73 3.91 -1.35
N SER A 17 0.01 5.02 -1.53
CA SER A 17 0.59 6.37 -1.39
C SER A 17 0.96 6.72 0.06
N ILE A 18 0.27 6.14 1.05
CA ILE A 18 0.65 6.20 2.46
C ILE A 18 1.92 5.37 2.66
N LEU A 19 1.91 4.13 2.17
CA LEU A 19 3.05 3.23 2.30
C LEU A 19 4.34 3.82 1.70
N ASP A 20 4.25 4.54 0.59
CA ASP A 20 5.39 5.24 -0.03
C ASP A 20 5.94 6.41 0.80
N ARG A 21 5.32 6.76 1.92
CA ARG A 21 5.81 7.81 2.81
C ARG A 21 6.29 7.28 4.16
N CYS A 22 5.97 6.03 4.49
CA CYS A 22 6.42 5.39 5.70
C CYS A 22 7.91 5.08 5.65
N ASP A 23 8.51 4.97 6.83
CA ASP A 23 9.90 4.57 6.93
C ASP A 23 10.06 3.08 6.60
N PRO A 24 11.13 2.67 5.90
CA PRO A 24 11.35 1.27 5.55
C PRO A 24 11.28 0.30 6.73
N SER A 25 11.73 0.72 7.92
CA SER A 25 11.66 -0.06 9.16
C SER A 25 10.23 -0.28 9.67
N GLU A 26 9.34 0.72 9.51
CA GLU A 26 7.93 0.59 9.88
C GLU A 26 7.21 -0.40 8.95
N ILE A 27 7.50 -0.28 7.65
CA ILE A 27 6.97 -1.20 6.63
C ILE A 27 7.46 -2.62 6.89
N ALA A 28 8.74 -2.80 7.22
CA ALA A 28 9.33 -4.10 7.54
C ALA A 28 8.71 -4.70 8.82
N ALA A 29 8.48 -3.90 9.85
CA ALA A 29 7.80 -4.35 11.06
C ALA A 29 6.39 -4.88 10.77
N GLU A 30 5.62 -4.19 9.92
CA GLU A 30 4.29 -4.67 9.53
C GLU A 30 4.31 -5.83 8.55
N LEU A 31 5.33 -5.96 7.71
CA LEU A 31 5.50 -7.15 6.86
C LEU A 31 5.63 -8.42 7.71
N GLU A 32 6.29 -8.34 8.85
CA GLU A 32 6.46 -9.43 9.80
C GLU A 32 5.28 -9.59 10.77
N SER A 33 4.30 -8.69 10.72
CA SER A 33 3.14 -8.78 11.60
C SER A 33 2.24 -9.95 11.21
N PRO A 34 1.62 -10.65 12.20
CA PRO A 34 0.68 -11.74 11.90
C PRO A 34 -0.48 -11.30 11.01
N LEU A 35 -0.86 -10.02 11.09
CA LEU A 35 -1.97 -9.46 10.32
C LEU A 35 -1.66 -9.46 8.82
N CYS A 36 -0.42 -9.16 8.41
CA CYS A 36 -0.03 -9.18 7.00
C CYS A 36 -0.21 -10.56 6.36
N GLY A 37 0.10 -11.63 7.12
CA GLY A 37 -0.09 -13.02 6.68
C GLY A 37 -1.56 -13.44 6.63
N GLN A 38 -2.38 -12.95 7.57
CA GLN A 38 -3.81 -13.30 7.68
C GLN A 38 -4.70 -12.64 6.63
N LEU A 39 -4.30 -11.47 6.11
CA LEU A 39 -5.03 -10.80 5.02
C LEU A 39 -4.86 -11.52 3.67
N GLY A 40 -3.92 -12.46 3.55
CA GLY A 40 -3.76 -13.32 2.39
C GLY A 40 -4.71 -14.51 2.39
N GLY A 41 -5.28 -14.83 1.23
CA GLY A 41 -6.07 -16.04 1.02
C GLY A 41 -5.40 -17.00 0.02
N PRO A 42 -5.88 -18.24 -0.11
CA PRO A 42 -5.32 -19.22 -1.05
C PRO A 42 -5.59 -18.88 -2.53
N SER A 43 -6.40 -17.86 -2.81
CA SER A 43 -6.83 -17.48 -4.16
C SER A 43 -6.33 -16.10 -4.51
N TYR A 44 -5.73 -15.98 -5.70
CA TYR A 44 -5.29 -14.71 -6.27
C TYR A 44 -6.19 -14.34 -7.44
N ARG A 45 -6.67 -13.09 -7.46
CA ARG A 45 -7.40 -12.52 -8.59
C ARG A 45 -6.71 -11.25 -9.05
N PHE A 46 -6.40 -11.18 -10.33
CA PHE A 46 -5.86 -9.96 -10.92
C PHE A 46 -7.03 -9.02 -11.24
N VAL A 47 -7.07 -7.87 -10.56
CA VAL A 47 -8.13 -6.87 -10.72
C VAL A 47 -7.72 -5.68 -11.57
N GLY A 48 -6.57 -5.78 -12.25
CA GLY A 48 -5.96 -4.68 -13.00
C GLY A 48 -5.24 -3.70 -12.09
N THR A 49 -4.13 -3.14 -12.56
CA THR A 49 -3.40 -2.06 -11.88
C THR A 49 -3.25 -0.91 -12.86
N THR A 50 -3.27 0.33 -12.35
CA THR A 50 -2.78 1.45 -13.15
C THR A 50 -1.25 1.34 -13.24
N SER A 51 -0.67 1.83 -14.34
CA SER A 51 0.80 1.92 -14.51
C SER A 51 1.44 2.71 -13.37
N ARG A 52 0.69 3.68 -12.84
CA ARG A 52 1.09 4.49 -11.70
C ARG A 52 1.17 3.69 -10.40
N LEU A 53 0.14 2.91 -10.08
CA LEU A 53 0.17 2.05 -8.88
C LEU A 53 1.36 1.10 -8.93
N ALA A 54 1.61 0.50 -10.11
CA ALA A 54 2.78 -0.35 -10.32
C ALA A 54 4.10 0.39 -10.07
N ALA A 55 4.23 1.63 -10.55
CA ALA A 55 5.43 2.44 -10.32
C ALA A 55 5.67 2.81 -8.85
N VAL A 56 4.60 3.08 -8.08
CA VAL A 56 4.73 3.36 -6.64
C VAL A 56 5.13 2.10 -5.87
N VAL A 57 4.50 0.95 -6.18
CA VAL A 57 4.87 -0.34 -5.58
C VAL A 57 6.33 -0.69 -5.85
N ASP A 58 6.79 -0.52 -7.08
CA ASP A 58 8.19 -0.77 -7.47
C ASP A 58 9.17 0.15 -6.71
N ARG A 59 8.82 1.43 -6.54
CA ARG A 59 9.60 2.38 -5.74
C ARG A 59 9.70 1.96 -4.27
N VAL A 60 8.58 1.56 -3.66
CA VAL A 60 8.56 1.08 -2.27
C VAL A 60 9.40 -0.19 -2.13
N GLY A 61 9.23 -1.15 -3.04
CA GLY A 61 10.02 -2.37 -3.05
C GLY A 61 11.52 -2.10 -3.15
N ARG A 62 11.92 -1.16 -4.02
CA ARG A 62 13.32 -0.74 -4.14
C ARG A 62 13.85 -0.11 -2.86
N ARG A 63 13.09 0.81 -2.24
CA ARG A 63 13.47 1.45 -0.98
C ARG A 63 13.68 0.46 0.16
N LEU A 64 12.85 -0.59 0.23
CA LEU A 64 12.99 -1.67 1.21
C LEU A 64 14.24 -2.53 0.98
N ILE A 65 14.60 -2.77 -0.28
CA ILE A 65 15.82 -3.50 -0.62
C ILE A 65 17.05 -2.64 -0.27
N GLU A 66 17.02 -1.36 -0.66
CA GLU A 66 18.12 -0.41 -0.42
C GLU A 66 18.35 -0.12 1.06
N SER A 67 17.30 -0.17 1.89
CA SER A 67 17.43 0.04 3.35
C SER A 67 18.05 -1.15 4.08
N GLY A 68 18.11 -2.34 3.47
CA GLY A 68 18.60 -3.56 4.12
C GLY A 68 17.64 -4.16 5.16
N GLU A 69 16.46 -3.56 5.35
CA GLU A 69 15.43 -4.04 6.29
C GLU A 69 14.78 -5.35 5.81
N CYS A 70 14.85 -5.63 4.50
CA CYS A 70 14.35 -6.86 3.89
C CYS A 70 15.49 -7.60 3.18
N GLY A 71 15.80 -8.82 3.61
CA GLY A 71 16.91 -9.62 3.05
C GLY A 71 16.69 -10.15 1.63
N ALA A 72 15.46 -10.08 1.11
CA ALA A 72 15.10 -10.47 -0.27
C ALA A 72 13.97 -9.58 -0.79
N GLY A 73 13.71 -9.64 -2.12
CA GLY A 73 12.60 -8.92 -2.74
C GLY A 73 11.25 -9.28 -2.11
N VAL A 74 10.49 -8.26 -1.70
CA VAL A 74 9.17 -8.43 -1.08
C VAL A 74 8.13 -8.72 -2.14
N ALA A 75 7.34 -9.79 -1.96
CA ALA A 75 6.25 -10.11 -2.86
C ALA A 75 5.22 -8.97 -2.89
N THR A 76 4.85 -8.53 -4.10
CA THR A 76 3.96 -7.37 -4.31
C THR A 76 2.64 -7.44 -3.53
N TRP A 77 2.04 -8.62 -3.39
CA TRP A 77 0.80 -8.79 -2.63
C TRP A 77 0.97 -8.47 -1.13
N ARG A 78 2.16 -8.72 -0.55
CA ARG A 78 2.45 -8.35 0.84
C ARG A 78 2.49 -6.84 0.99
N LEU A 79 3.05 -6.13 0.02
CA LEU A 79 3.05 -4.66 0.01
C LEU A 79 1.62 -4.09 -0.05
N TYR A 80 0.71 -4.71 -0.80
CA TYR A 80 -0.70 -4.32 -0.78
C TYR A 80 -1.36 -4.55 0.57
N ASN A 81 -1.07 -5.68 1.23
CA ASN A 81 -1.62 -5.95 2.56
C ASN A 81 -1.10 -4.95 3.60
N VAL A 82 0.21 -4.69 3.63
CA VAL A 82 0.79 -3.70 4.55
C VAL A 82 0.24 -2.31 4.27
N ALA A 83 0.09 -1.92 3.00
CA ALA A 83 -0.54 -0.65 2.66
C ALA A 83 -1.95 -0.52 3.25
N LEU A 84 -2.76 -1.58 3.18
CA LEU A 84 -4.12 -1.59 3.74
C LEU A 84 -4.12 -1.58 5.27
N ILE A 85 -3.14 -2.22 5.92
CA ILE A 85 -2.95 -2.17 7.37
C ILE A 85 -2.60 -0.75 7.80
N MET A 86 -1.60 -0.14 7.18
CA MET A 86 -1.17 1.23 7.47
C MET A 86 -2.31 2.22 7.20
N PHE A 87 -3.07 2.03 6.12
CA PHE A 87 -4.26 2.82 5.81
C PHE A 87 -5.32 2.73 6.92
N LEU A 88 -5.53 1.55 7.50
CA LEU A 88 -6.51 1.36 8.57
C LEU A 88 -6.12 2.12 9.86
N THR A 89 -4.82 2.26 10.11
CA THR A 89 -4.28 2.90 11.32
C THR A 89 -3.92 4.38 11.14
N SER A 90 -3.89 4.88 9.89
CA SER A 90 -3.55 6.27 9.57
C SER A 90 -4.57 7.27 10.10
N GLU A 91 -4.08 8.43 10.51
CA GLU A 91 -4.93 9.54 10.91
C GLU A 91 -5.63 10.19 9.70
N ASP A 92 -6.80 10.81 9.92
CA ASP A 92 -7.58 11.49 8.88
C ASP A 92 -6.75 12.47 8.04
N ARG A 93 -5.79 13.18 8.65
CA ARG A 93 -4.93 14.14 7.95
C ARG A 93 -3.98 13.47 6.96
N GLU A 94 -3.45 12.31 7.33
CA GLU A 94 -2.59 11.50 6.48
C GLU A 94 -3.38 10.93 5.31
N LEU A 95 -4.57 10.39 5.59
CA LEU A 95 -5.51 9.88 4.59
C LEU A 95 -5.88 10.96 3.57
N GLN A 96 -6.23 12.17 4.03
CA GLN A 96 -6.56 13.29 3.14
C GLN A 96 -5.37 13.72 2.28
N THR A 97 -4.16 13.72 2.85
CA THR A 97 -2.94 14.08 2.11
C THR A 97 -2.63 13.02 1.05
N ALA A 98 -2.68 11.75 1.41
CA ALA A 98 -2.51 10.64 0.49
C ALA A 98 -3.58 10.62 -0.60
N TYR A 99 -4.84 10.94 -0.27
CA TYR A 99 -5.92 11.06 -1.25
C TYR A 99 -5.65 12.17 -2.27
N LYS A 100 -5.22 13.35 -1.81
CA LYS A 100 -4.84 14.45 -2.71
C LYS A 100 -3.70 14.05 -3.64
N ILE A 101 -2.66 13.37 -3.13
CA ILE A 101 -1.55 12.89 -3.97
C ILE A 101 -2.05 11.83 -4.96
N ALA A 102 -2.84 10.86 -4.49
CA ALA A 102 -3.40 9.79 -5.30
C ALA A 102 -4.28 10.34 -6.45
N THR A 103 -4.98 11.45 -6.24
CA THR A 103 -5.91 12.03 -7.23
C THR A 103 -5.34 13.17 -8.06
N ALA A 104 -4.43 14.00 -7.52
CA ALA A 104 -3.79 15.11 -8.25
C ALA A 104 -2.91 14.66 -9.43
N LEU A 105 -2.45 13.41 -9.37
CA LEU A 105 -1.65 12.75 -10.41
C LEU A 105 -2.51 11.79 -11.27
N ALA A 106 -3.85 11.90 -11.19
CA ALA A 106 -4.80 11.17 -12.02
C ALA A 106 -5.50 12.07 -13.06
N GLY A 107 -5.19 13.36 -13.07
CA GLY A 107 -5.56 14.33 -14.10
C GLY A 107 -4.42 14.58 -15.09
#